data_AF-M0N6L0-F1
#
_entry.id   AF-M0N6L0-F1
#
_cell.length_a   1.000
_cell.length_b   1.000
_cell.length_c   1.000
_cell.angle_alpha   90.00
_cell.angle_beta   90.00
_cell.angle_gamma   90.00
#
_symmetry.space_group_name_H-M   'P 1'
#
loop_
_entity.id
_entity.type
_entity.pdbx_description
1 polymer ?
#
loop_
_entity_poly.entity_id
_entity_poly.type
_entity_poly.pdbx_seq_one_letter_code
_entity_poly.pdbx_strand_id
1 'polypeptide(L)'
;MELDTPVPSLVSAGSPPENGVWKPQTVHAVAAAKALAYERETPVERAFVEYPTYGVIREVPLTTRRKAAYRTAVRTLESIDGPPPRLDDRSKCESCEYREECGVKTRSLRSLLGLG
;
A
#
# COMPACT_ATOMS: atom_id res chain seq x y z
N MET A 1 12.05 23.62 15.14
CA MET A 1 10.97 23.39 14.17
C MET A 1 9.88 22.66 14.92
N GLU A 2 9.03 23.39 15.64
CA GLU A 2 7.86 22.80 16.29
C GLU A 2 6.85 22.47 15.19
N LEU A 3 6.53 21.19 15.04
CA LEU A 3 5.40 20.75 14.24
C LEU A 3 4.19 20.82 15.17
N ASP A 4 3.46 21.95 15.15
CA ASP A 4 2.24 22.15 15.95
C ASP A 4 1.18 21.05 15.74
N THR A 5 1.31 20.26 14.67
CA THR A 5 0.53 19.04 14.45
C THR A 5 1.47 17.85 14.20
N PRO A 6 1.35 16.75 14.98
CA PRO A 6 2.12 15.56 14.74
C PRO A 6 1.82 14.98 13.35
N VAL A 7 2.86 14.50 12.68
CA VAL A 7 2.77 13.95 11.31
C VAL A 7 3.37 12.54 11.32
N PRO A 8 2.70 11.54 10.74
CA PRO A 8 3.24 10.19 10.72
C PRO A 8 4.41 10.08 9.73
N SER A 9 5.40 9.28 10.11
CA SER A 9 6.50 8.85 9.24
C SER A 9 6.56 7.34 9.19
N LEU A 10 6.62 6.77 7.98
CA LEU A 10 6.71 5.34 7.74
C LEU A 10 8.10 4.98 7.23
N VAL A 11 8.73 3.99 7.83
CA VAL A 11 10.07 3.53 7.42
C VAL A 11 9.95 2.36 6.45
N SER A 12 10.64 2.45 5.32
CA SER A 12 10.72 1.41 4.30
C SER A 12 12.17 0.93 4.10
N ALA A 13 12.38 -0.38 4.17
CA ALA A 13 13.67 -1.00 3.89
C ALA A 13 13.99 -1.17 2.39
N GLY A 14 12.96 -1.10 1.52
CA GLY A 14 13.13 -1.21 0.06
C GLY A 14 13.73 0.03 -0.59
N SER A 15 14.12 -0.06 -1.87
CA SER A 15 14.59 1.10 -2.62
C SER A 15 13.45 2.09 -2.94
N PRO A 16 13.70 3.41 -2.84
CA PRO A 16 12.73 4.39 -3.32
C PRO A 16 12.54 4.28 -4.84
N PRO A 17 11.35 4.61 -5.37
CA PRO A 17 11.21 4.81 -6.80
C PRO A 17 11.99 6.06 -7.23
N GLU A 18 12.33 6.14 -8.52
CA GLU A 18 12.98 7.33 -9.10
C GLU A 18 12.20 8.61 -8.76
N ASN A 19 10.87 8.55 -8.92
CA ASN A 19 9.97 9.66 -8.67
C ASN A 19 8.84 9.26 -7.71
N GLY A 20 8.58 10.14 -6.73
CA GLY A 20 7.47 9.99 -5.79
C GLY A 20 7.68 8.88 -4.75
N VAL A 21 6.61 8.12 -4.50
CA VAL A 21 6.53 7.05 -3.48
C VAL A 21 5.72 5.91 -4.08
N TRP A 22 6.08 4.66 -3.77
CA TRP A 22 5.36 3.50 -4.28
C TRP A 22 3.87 3.58 -3.90
N LYS A 23 2.99 3.15 -4.81
CA LYS A 23 1.53 3.21 -4.59
C LYS A 23 1.09 2.54 -3.27
N PRO A 24 1.56 1.33 -2.91
CA PRO A 24 1.19 0.71 -1.63
C PRO A 24 1.62 1.56 -0.42
N GLN A 25 2.84 2.09 -0.43
CA GLN A 25 3.34 2.96 0.65
C GLN A 25 2.54 4.27 0.74
N THR A 26 2.13 4.84 -0.39
CA THR A 26 1.23 6.00 -0.41
C THR A 26 -0.11 5.68 0.26
N VAL A 27 -0.67 4.50 0.01
CA VAL A 27 -1.92 4.06 0.67
C VAL A 27 -1.71 3.95 2.19
N HIS A 28 -0.62 3.32 2.64
CA HIS A 28 -0.31 3.20 4.07
C HIS A 28 -0.05 4.55 4.74
N ALA A 29 0.67 5.46 4.09
CA ALA A 29 0.93 6.80 4.60
C ALA A 29 -0.37 7.63 4.76
N VAL A 30 -1.29 7.54 3.79
CA VAL A 30 -2.62 8.15 3.90
C VAL A 30 -3.44 7.51 5.03
N ALA A 31 -3.37 6.19 5.19
CA ALA A 31 -4.05 5.48 6.26
C ALA A 31 -3.56 5.96 7.64
N ALA A 32 -2.23 6.03 7.85
CA ALA A 32 -1.63 6.49 9.08
C ALA A 32 -1.99 7.95 9.40
N ALA A 33 -1.98 8.83 8.39
CA ALA A 33 -2.38 10.22 8.58
C ALA A 33 -3.86 10.37 8.96
N LYS A 34 -4.75 9.56 8.37
CA LYS A 34 -6.16 9.53 8.75
C LYS A 34 -6.38 8.98 10.15
N ALA A 35 -5.66 7.95 10.54
CA ALA A 35 -5.74 7.38 11.88
C ALA A 35 -5.29 8.40 12.93
N LEU A 36 -4.16 9.07 12.71
CA LEU A 36 -3.66 10.12 13.59
C LEU A 36 -4.62 11.31 13.67
N ALA A 37 -5.17 11.74 12.54
CA ALA A 37 -6.14 12.84 12.50
C ALA A 37 -7.41 12.51 13.31
N TYR A 38 -7.85 11.25 13.26
CA TYR A 38 -8.96 10.76 14.06
C TYR A 38 -8.60 10.71 15.56
N GLU A 39 -7.46 10.13 15.92
CA GLU A 39 -7.00 10.03 17.32
C GLU A 39 -6.79 11.39 17.99
N ARG A 40 -6.33 12.39 17.23
CA ARG A 40 -6.00 13.73 17.73
C ARG A 40 -7.09 14.77 17.47
N GLU A 41 -8.20 14.37 16.84
CA GLU A 41 -9.29 15.26 16.42
C GLU A 41 -8.80 16.51 15.65
N THR A 42 -7.67 16.38 14.95
CA THR A 42 -6.95 17.49 14.31
C THR A 42 -6.60 17.12 12.87
N PRO A 43 -6.79 18.00 11.87
CA PRO A 43 -6.44 17.69 10.49
C PRO A 43 -4.95 17.36 10.30
N VAL A 44 -4.66 16.26 9.62
CA VAL A 44 -3.31 15.90 9.18
C VAL A 44 -3.29 15.92 7.65
N GLU A 45 -2.47 16.79 7.06
CA GLU A 45 -2.48 17.05 5.61
C GLU A 45 -1.32 16.40 4.83
N ARG A 46 -0.38 15.80 5.55
CA ARG A 46 0.79 15.14 4.97
C ARG A 46 1.22 13.94 5.81
N ALA A 47 2.11 13.14 5.25
CA ALA A 47 2.82 12.05 5.90
C ALA A 47 4.22 11.95 5.26
N PHE A 48 5.13 11.19 5.87
CA PHE A 48 6.45 10.93 5.31
C PHE A 48 6.69 9.44 5.07
N VAL A 49 7.50 9.14 4.06
CA VAL A 49 8.10 7.81 3.86
C VAL A 49 9.60 7.95 3.83
N GLU A 50 10.26 7.23 4.72
CA GLU A 50 11.71 7.23 4.88
C GLU A 50 12.31 5.97 4.26
N TYR A 51 13.44 6.16 3.58
CA TYR A 51 14.25 5.10 2.97
C TYR A 51 15.67 5.20 3.55
N PRO A 52 15.90 4.72 4.79
CA PRO A 52 17.13 5.02 5.54
C PRO A 52 18.40 4.55 4.83
N THR A 53 18.38 3.36 4.24
CA THR A 53 19.51 2.80 3.46
C THR A 53 19.93 3.70 2.31
N TYR A 54 19.03 4.54 1.82
CA TYR A 54 19.27 5.47 0.71
C TYR A 54 19.39 6.93 1.16
N GLY A 55 19.21 7.21 2.45
CA GLY A 55 19.22 8.58 2.99
C GLY A 55 18.12 9.48 2.42
N VAL A 56 17.00 8.90 1.96
CA VAL A 56 15.92 9.65 1.30
C VAL A 56 14.69 9.70 2.19
N ILE A 57 14.11 10.89 2.32
CA ILE A 57 12.79 11.11 2.93
C ILE A 57 11.88 11.72 1.87
N ARG A 58 10.69 11.15 1.67
CA ARG A 58 9.70 11.64 0.71
C ARG A 58 8.45 12.10 1.43
N GLU A 59 8.05 13.35 1.19
CA GLU A 59 6.76 13.85 1.64
C GLU A 59 5.61 13.26 0.81
N VAL A 60 4.54 12.91 1.51
CA VAL A 60 3.29 12.42 0.95
C VAL A 60 2.16 13.40 1.32
N PRO A 61 1.92 14.47 0.52
CA PRO A 61 0.71 15.28 0.68
C PRO A 61 -0.56 14.45 0.49
N LEU A 62 -1.57 14.67 1.32
CA LEU A 62 -2.87 13.99 1.31
C LEU A 62 -3.83 14.57 0.25
N THR A 63 -3.39 14.58 -1.01
CA THR A 63 -4.17 15.07 -2.15
C THR A 63 -5.42 14.22 -2.40
N THR A 64 -6.42 14.78 -3.11
CA THR A 64 -7.64 14.08 -3.49
C THR A 64 -7.36 12.76 -4.20
N ARG A 65 -6.38 12.71 -5.12
CA ARG A 65 -5.98 11.49 -5.83
C ARG A 65 -5.45 10.41 -4.89
N ARG A 66 -4.65 10.79 -3.89
CA ARG A 66 -4.08 9.84 -2.92
C ARG A 66 -5.12 9.36 -1.91
N LYS A 67 -6.02 10.25 -1.46
CA LYS A 67 -7.22 9.89 -0.68
C LYS A 67 -8.11 8.93 -1.46
N ALA A 68 -8.26 9.12 -2.77
CA ALA A 68 -9.02 8.21 -3.63
C ALA A 68 -8.34 6.83 -3.72
N ALA A 69 -7.02 6.76 -3.90
CA ALA A 69 -6.28 5.50 -3.92
C ALA A 69 -6.45 4.70 -2.61
N TYR A 70 -6.40 5.38 -1.46
CA TYR A 70 -6.71 4.77 -0.16
C TYR A 70 -8.15 4.22 -0.12
N ARG A 71 -9.15 5.01 -0.51
CA ARG A 71 -10.55 4.55 -0.52
C ARG A 71 -10.78 3.37 -1.45
N THR A 72 -10.13 3.35 -2.62
CA THR A 72 -10.17 2.20 -3.52
C THR A 72 -9.59 0.96 -2.86
N ALA A 73 -8.44 1.08 -2.19
CA ALA A 73 -7.83 -0.05 -1.50
C ALA A 73 -8.76 -0.62 -0.41
N VAL A 74 -9.34 0.24 0.43
CA VAL A 74 -10.28 -0.18 1.47
C VAL A 74 -11.51 -0.88 0.86
N ARG A 75 -12.14 -0.28 -0.16
CA ARG A 75 -13.29 -0.88 -0.84
C ARG A 75 -12.96 -2.23 -1.48
N THR A 76 -11.76 -2.36 -2.05
CA THR A 76 -11.31 -3.65 -2.58
C THR A 76 -11.21 -4.66 -1.46
N LEU A 77 -10.60 -4.33 -0.32
CA LEU A 77 -10.51 -5.23 0.84
C LEU A 77 -11.89 -5.63 1.37
N GLU A 78 -12.83 -4.69 1.49
CA GLU A 78 -14.20 -4.95 1.92
C GLU A 78 -14.98 -5.86 0.95
N SER A 79 -14.62 -5.86 -0.34
CA SER A 79 -15.24 -6.73 -1.36
C SER A 79 -14.66 -8.14 -1.43
N ILE A 80 -13.59 -8.43 -0.68
CA ILE A 80 -12.94 -9.75 -0.67
C ILE A 80 -13.79 -10.72 0.16
N ASP A 81 -14.55 -11.56 -0.53
CA ASP A 81 -15.39 -12.64 0.06
C ASP A 81 -14.74 -14.01 -0.18
N GLY A 82 -13.51 -14.19 0.33
CA GLY A 82 -12.69 -15.39 0.15
C GLY A 82 -11.28 -15.09 -0.36
N PRO A 83 -10.39 -16.08 -0.49
CA PRO A 83 -9.02 -15.84 -0.89
C PRO A 83 -8.96 -15.24 -2.31
N PRO A 84 -8.31 -14.07 -2.49
CA PRO A 84 -8.28 -13.38 -3.78
C PRO A 84 -7.52 -14.22 -4.82
N PRO A 85 -7.79 -14.02 -6.13
CA PRO A 85 -7.05 -14.73 -7.17
C PRO A 85 -5.54 -14.53 -6.99
N ARG A 86 -4.78 -15.57 -7.33
CA ARG A 86 -3.31 -15.51 -7.30
C ARG A 86 -2.84 -14.33 -8.15
N LEU A 87 -1.89 -13.57 -7.61
CA LEU A 87 -1.25 -12.48 -8.34
C LEU A 87 -0.44 -13.07 -9.49
N ASP A 88 -0.47 -12.40 -10.65
CA ASP A 88 0.38 -12.77 -11.79
C ASP A 88 1.88 -12.57 -11.48
N ASP A 89 2.17 -11.70 -10.51
CA ASP A 89 3.51 -11.43 -10.00
C ASP A 89 4.00 -12.58 -9.10
N ARG A 90 4.66 -13.56 -9.73
CA ARG A 90 5.18 -14.75 -9.04
C ARG A 90 6.26 -14.45 -8.01
N SER A 91 6.95 -13.31 -8.11
CA SER A 91 7.98 -12.93 -7.14
C SER A 91 7.43 -12.83 -5.72
N LYS A 92 6.16 -12.40 -5.59
CA LYS A 92 5.44 -12.36 -4.31
C LYS A 92 5.01 -13.73 -3.81
N CYS A 93 4.81 -14.69 -4.71
CA CYS A 93 4.51 -16.07 -4.32
C CYS A 93 5.77 -16.81 -3.86
N GLU A 94 6.93 -16.51 -4.44
CA GLU A 94 8.20 -17.15 -4.10
C GLU A 94 8.60 -16.92 -2.64
N SER A 95 8.39 -15.71 -2.12
CA SER A 95 8.67 -15.35 -0.73
C SER A 95 7.49 -15.55 0.23
N CYS A 96 6.36 -16.11 -0.23
CA CYS A 96 5.16 -16.25 0.59
C CYS A 96 5.25 -17.50 1.48
N GLU A 97 5.14 -17.32 2.80
CA GLU A 97 5.16 -18.41 3.77
C GLU A 97 4.01 -19.41 3.57
N TYR A 98 2.86 -18.96 3.07
CA TYR A 98 1.67 -19.79 2.86
C TYR A 98 1.65 -20.51 1.51
N ARG A 99 2.72 -20.43 0.70
CA ARG A 99 2.73 -20.91 -0.69
C ARG A 99 2.30 -22.38 -0.82
N GLU A 100 2.72 -23.24 0.11
CA GLU A 100 2.46 -24.68 0.08
C GLU A 100 0.99 -25.03 0.38
N GLU A 101 0.33 -24.21 1.20
CA GLU A 101 -1.08 -24.37 1.59
C GLU A 101 -2.04 -23.54 0.71
N CYS A 102 -1.50 -22.77 -0.23
CA CYS A 102 -2.22 -21.79 -1.01
C CYS A 102 -3.14 -22.45 -2.07
N GLY A 103 -4.41 -22.64 -1.68
CA GLY A 103 -5.47 -23.30 -2.47
C GLY A 103 -6.12 -22.49 -3.60
N VAL A 104 -5.61 -21.28 -3.90
CA VAL A 104 -6.16 -20.44 -4.98
C VAL A 104 -5.85 -21.02 -6.36
N LYS A 105 -6.92 -21.38 -7.08
CA LYS A 105 -6.87 -21.98 -8.42
C LYS A 105 -6.35 -20.94 -9.43
N THR A 106 -5.25 -21.26 -10.10
CA THR A 106 -4.47 -20.36 -10.96
C THR A 106 -4.93 -20.28 -12.41
N ARG A 107 -5.88 -21.12 -12.83
CA ARG A 107 -6.28 -21.16 -14.23
C ARG A 107 -7.35 -20.13 -14.46
N SER A 108 -6.97 -19.04 -15.14
CA SER A 108 -7.95 -18.15 -15.75
C SER A 108 -8.84 -18.94 -16.71
N LEU A 109 -10.09 -18.51 -16.90
CA LEU A 109 -11.01 -19.14 -17.86
C LEU A 109 -10.36 -19.26 -19.26
N ARG A 110 -9.57 -18.26 -19.65
CA ARG A 110 -8.79 -18.25 -20.90
C ARG A 110 -7.75 -19.38 -20.97
N SER A 111 -7.05 -19.65 -19.87
CA SER A 111 -6.11 -20.78 -19.75
C SER A 111 -6.84 -22.13 -19.73
N LEU A 112 -8.04 -22.19 -19.17
CA LEU A 112 -8.89 -23.39 -19.22
C LEU A 112 -9.43 -23.67 -20.63
N LEU A 113 -9.63 -22.62 -21.43
CA LEU A 113 -10.18 -22.71 -22.79
C LEU A 113 -9.11 -22.81 -23.90
N GLY A 114 -7.82 -22.89 -23.56
CA GLY A 114 -6.74 -23.08 -24.53
C GLY A 114 -6.49 -21.90 -25.48
N LEU A 115 -6.86 -20.68 -25.08
CA LEU A 115 -6.76 -19.45 -25.90
C LEU A 115 -5.48 -18.63 -25.60
N GLY A 116 -4.40 -19.31 -25.21
CA GLY A 116 -3.14 -18.71 -24.78
C GLY A 116 -1.95 -19.57 -25.17
#